data_AF-B9G8I0-F1
#
_entry.id   AF-B9G8I0-F1
#
_cell.length_a   1.000
_cell.length_b   1.000
_cell.length_c   1.000
_cell.angle_alpha   90.00
_cell.angle_beta   90.00
_cell.angle_gamma   90.00
#
_symmetry.space_group_name_H-M   'P 1'
#
loop_
_entity.id
_entity.type
_entity.pdbx_description
1 polymer ?
#
loop_
_entity_poly.entity_id
_entity_poly.type
_entity_poly.pdbx_seq_one_letter_code
_entity_poly.pdbx_strand_id
1 'polypeptide(L)'
;MASSSKLSSAFALAVVVLLLAGGVMPAAEAASAHLHFFMHDTLTGAAPTAVQVVNGPRSHFGDTIVIDDVLTAAASRSVTVVGRDDIAAPVRELSVVGGTGEFRMASGYVLWKTVSLDHPNAILELDVYVNP
;
A
#
# COMPACT_ATOMS: atom_id res chain seq x y z
N MET A 1 -54.08 42.80 7.89
CA MET A 1 -53.49 41.68 7.12
C MET A 1 -52.14 42.13 6.57
N ALA A 2 -51.05 41.94 7.33
CA ALA A 2 -49.71 42.30 6.90
C ALA A 2 -48.99 41.06 6.36
N SER A 3 -48.42 41.21 5.17
CA SER A 3 -47.88 40.18 4.28
C SER A 3 -46.78 39.32 4.89
N SER A 4 -47.00 38.00 4.97
CA SER A 4 -46.06 36.97 5.41
C SER A 4 -45.00 36.57 4.36
N SER A 5 -44.98 37.22 3.18
CA SER A 5 -44.13 36.85 2.05
C SER A 5 -42.64 37.14 2.23
N LYS A 6 -42.27 38.08 3.12
CA LYS A 6 -40.87 38.51 3.29
C LYS A 6 -39.99 37.48 4.02
N LEU A 7 -40.56 36.70 4.95
CA LEU A 7 -39.82 35.64 5.64
C LEU A 7 -39.58 34.42 4.74
N SER A 8 -40.56 34.06 3.90
CA SER A 8 -40.45 32.94 2.96
C SER A 8 -39.39 33.17 1.89
N SER A 9 -39.34 34.37 1.29
CA SER A 9 -38.33 34.69 0.27
C SER A 9 -36.93 34.83 0.85
N ALA A 10 -36.77 35.39 2.06
CA ALA A 10 -35.47 35.46 2.71
C ALA A 10 -34.92 34.07 3.07
N PHE A 11 -35.80 33.16 3.52
CA PHE A 11 -35.41 31.79 3.83
C PHE A 11 -35.10 30.98 2.56
N ALA A 12 -35.90 31.13 1.50
CA ALA A 12 -35.64 30.49 0.21
C ALA A 12 -34.32 30.98 -0.40
N LEU A 13 -34.03 32.28 -0.31
CA LEU A 13 -32.77 32.83 -0.80
C LEU A 13 -31.59 32.35 0.04
N ALA A 14 -31.73 32.26 1.37
CA ALA A 14 -30.68 31.73 2.25
C ALA A 14 -30.39 30.24 1.98
N VAL A 15 -31.42 29.43 1.70
CA VAL A 15 -31.26 28.02 1.33
C VAL A 15 -30.62 27.88 -0.06
N VAL A 16 -31.00 28.72 -1.03
CA VAL A 16 -30.37 28.73 -2.36
C VAL A 16 -28.91 29.20 -2.28
N VAL A 17 -28.60 30.19 -1.45
CA VAL A 17 -27.22 30.62 -1.21
C VAL A 17 -26.42 29.52 -0.52
N LEU A 18 -26.99 28.77 0.44
CA LEU A 18 -26.32 27.61 1.03
C LEU A 18 -26.12 26.45 0.03
N LEU A 19 -27.06 26.24 -0.88
CA LEU A 19 -26.96 25.20 -1.92
C LEU A 19 -25.95 25.57 -3.00
N LEU A 20 -25.87 26.84 -3.40
CA LEU A 20 -24.90 27.36 -4.37
C LEU A 20 -23.52 27.61 -3.76
N ALA A 21 -23.45 27.85 -2.44
CA ALA A 21 -22.21 27.88 -1.67
C ALA A 21 -21.85 26.50 -1.08
N GLY A 22 -22.61 25.46 -1.44
CA GLY A 22 -22.27 24.07 -1.20
C GLY A 22 -20.92 23.81 -1.86
N GLY A 23 -19.87 23.91 -1.03
CA GLY A 23 -18.50 23.93 -1.49
C GLY A 23 -18.24 22.75 -2.41
N VAL A 24 -17.60 23.04 -3.55
CA VAL A 24 -16.77 22.04 -4.20
C VAL A 24 -15.81 21.58 -3.11
N MET A 25 -16.11 20.45 -2.49
CA MET A 25 -15.15 19.77 -1.63
C MET A 25 -13.94 19.59 -2.53
N PRO A 26 -12.78 20.19 -2.21
CA PRO A 26 -11.59 19.88 -2.98
C PRO A 26 -11.47 18.37 -2.93
N ALA A 27 -11.35 17.74 -4.11
CA ALA A 27 -10.96 16.35 -4.16
C ALA A 27 -9.72 16.23 -3.27
N ALA A 28 -9.78 15.40 -2.23
CA ALA A 28 -8.61 15.13 -1.42
C ALA A 28 -7.51 14.71 -2.39
N GLU A 29 -6.50 15.55 -2.56
CA GLU A 29 -5.39 15.24 -3.44
C GLU A 29 -4.73 14.00 -2.86
N ALA A 30 -4.84 12.89 -3.58
CA ALA A 30 -4.29 11.61 -3.17
C ALA A 30 -2.78 11.77 -3.08
N ALA A 31 -2.27 11.97 -1.86
CA ALA A 31 -0.85 12.16 -1.63
C ALA A 31 -0.12 10.84 -1.95
N SER A 32 0.65 10.83 -3.03
CA SER A 32 1.56 9.73 -3.34
C SER A 32 2.55 9.55 -2.18
N ALA A 33 2.85 8.29 -1.81
CA ALA A 33 3.80 7.99 -0.75
C ALA A 33 4.98 7.16 -1.28
N HIS A 34 6.16 7.43 -0.71
CA HIS A 34 7.37 6.65 -0.92
C HIS A 34 7.79 6.05 0.43
N LEU A 35 7.83 4.73 0.51
CA LEU A 35 8.27 3.99 1.68
C LEU A 35 9.62 3.33 1.36
N HIS A 36 10.57 3.45 2.29
CA HIS A 36 11.89 2.84 2.16
C HIS A 36 12.20 2.03 3.41
N PHE A 37 12.45 0.73 3.26
CA PHE A 37 12.74 -0.17 4.37
C PHE A 37 13.53 -1.41 3.93
N PHE A 38 14.02 -2.15 4.91
CA PHE A 38 14.74 -3.41 4.73
C PHE A 38 13.92 -4.58 5.25
N MET A 39 13.87 -5.66 4.48
CA MET A 39 13.24 -6.94 4.83
C MET A 39 14.34 -7.99 5.07
N HIS A 40 14.16 -8.83 6.10
CA HIS A 40 15.16 -9.79 6.57
C HIS A 40 14.61 -11.21 6.45
N ASP A 41 14.62 -11.76 5.24
CA ASP A 41 14.06 -13.06 4.94
C ASP A 41 14.95 -14.16 5.54
N THR A 42 14.50 -14.73 6.66
CA THR A 42 15.30 -15.64 7.49
C THR A 42 14.62 -17.01 7.56
N LEU A 43 15.08 -17.95 6.72
CA LEU A 43 14.55 -19.31 6.65
C LEU A 43 15.26 -20.28 7.62
N THR A 44 16.44 -19.93 8.12
CA THR A 44 17.26 -20.79 8.98
C THR A 44 17.84 -20.04 10.17
N GLY A 45 18.28 -20.77 11.21
CA GLY A 45 18.89 -20.20 12.41
C GLY A 45 18.01 -20.31 13.65
N ALA A 46 18.34 -19.55 14.69
CA ALA A 46 17.70 -19.66 16.01
C ALA A 46 16.29 -19.04 16.09
N ALA A 47 15.97 -18.12 15.19
CA ALA A 47 14.69 -17.42 15.14
C ALA A 47 14.29 -17.15 13.67
N PRO A 48 13.88 -18.18 12.91
CA PRO A 48 13.44 -18.00 11.54
C PRO A 48 12.14 -17.18 11.48
N THR A 49 12.04 -16.30 10.49
CA THR A 49 10.87 -15.47 10.19
C THR A 49 10.15 -15.89 8.91
N ALA A 50 10.72 -16.85 8.18
CA ALA A 50 10.14 -17.42 6.98
C ALA A 50 10.10 -18.95 7.03
N VAL A 51 9.11 -19.54 6.39
CA VAL A 51 8.92 -20.99 6.31
C VAL A 51 8.46 -21.42 4.92
N GLN A 52 9.14 -22.41 4.35
CA GLN A 52 8.69 -23.06 3.14
C GLN A 52 7.55 -24.04 3.46
N VAL A 53 6.36 -23.78 2.91
CA VAL A 53 5.15 -24.59 3.16
C VAL A 53 4.86 -25.58 2.03
N VAL A 54 5.41 -25.34 0.84
CA VAL A 54 5.31 -26.25 -0.32
C VAL A 54 6.68 -26.41 -0.95
N ASN A 55 7.06 -27.67 -1.20
CA ASN A 55 8.21 -28.02 -2.04
C ASN A 55 7.77 -28.18 -3.49
N GLY A 56 8.33 -27.35 -4.36
CA GLY A 56 8.04 -27.31 -5.77
C GLY A 56 8.63 -28.48 -6.55
N PRO A 57 8.13 -28.74 -7.77
CA PRO A 57 8.54 -29.92 -8.55
C PRO A 57 9.96 -29.82 -9.15
N ARG A 58 10.58 -28.63 -9.24
CA ARG A 58 11.86 -28.46 -9.97
C ARG A 58 12.71 -27.30 -9.44
N SER A 59 13.83 -27.60 -8.77
CA SER A 59 14.92 -26.62 -8.53
C SER A 59 14.42 -25.24 -8.07
N HIS A 60 13.60 -25.21 -7.02
CA HIS A 60 12.87 -24.06 -6.45
C HIS A 60 11.67 -23.51 -7.22
N PHE A 61 11.47 -23.91 -8.48
CA PHE A 61 10.23 -23.60 -9.19
C PHE A 61 9.05 -24.31 -8.52
N GLY A 62 8.07 -23.50 -8.08
CA GLY A 62 6.86 -23.96 -7.39
C GLY A 62 7.00 -24.06 -5.87
N ASP A 63 8.15 -23.67 -5.31
CA ASP A 63 8.27 -23.49 -3.86
C ASP A 63 7.31 -22.38 -3.40
N THR A 64 6.65 -22.59 -2.27
CA THR A 64 5.85 -21.55 -1.60
C THR A 64 6.45 -21.28 -0.24
N ILE A 65 6.89 -20.03 -0.02
CA ILE A 65 7.43 -19.56 1.25
C ILE A 65 6.43 -18.57 1.85
N VAL A 66 6.13 -18.75 3.12
CA VAL A 66 5.35 -17.80 3.94
C VAL A 66 6.33 -17.05 4.82
N ILE A 67 6.25 -15.72 4.79
CA ILE A 67 7.19 -14.80 5.44
C ILE A 67 6.40 -13.95 6.45
N ASP A 68 6.89 -13.89 7.68
CA ASP A 68 6.44 -12.98 8.75
C ASP A 68 7.64 -12.17 9.26
N ASP A 69 8.20 -11.39 8.34
CA ASP A 69 9.32 -10.50 8.63
C ASP A 69 8.82 -9.22 9.31
N VAL A 70 9.51 -8.84 10.38
CA VAL A 70 9.17 -7.64 11.13
C VAL A 70 9.43 -6.39 10.29
N LEU A 71 8.36 -5.71 9.88
CA LEU A 71 8.38 -4.36 9.29
C LEU A 71 7.60 -3.42 10.23
N THR A 72 8.29 -2.58 11.00
CA THR A 72 7.64 -1.82 12.07
C THR A 72 6.96 -0.53 11.57
N ALA A 73 5.62 -0.50 11.62
CA ALA A 73 4.84 0.73 11.77
C ALA A 73 3.54 0.42 12.53
N ALA A 74 3.14 1.29 13.46
CA ALA A 74 1.96 1.08 14.30
C ALA A 74 0.64 1.20 13.50
N ALA A 75 -0.29 0.29 13.79
CA ALA A 75 -1.58 0.00 13.14
C ALA A 75 -1.53 -0.81 11.82
N SER A 76 -2.45 -1.78 11.69
CA SER A 76 -2.57 -2.71 10.55
C SER A 76 -2.91 -1.96 9.27
N ARG A 77 -1.89 -1.78 8.43
CA ARG A 77 -1.94 -1.24 7.07
C ARG A 77 -1.19 -2.21 6.18
N SER A 78 -1.64 -2.42 4.96
CA SER A 78 -0.96 -3.33 4.04
C SER A 78 -0.88 -2.76 2.65
N VAL A 79 0.20 -3.11 1.96
CA VAL A 79 0.37 -2.95 0.52
C VAL A 79 0.47 -4.36 -0.06
N THR A 80 -0.23 -4.63 -1.15
CA THR A 80 -0.18 -5.91 -1.86
C THR A 80 0.66 -5.75 -3.10
N VAL A 81 1.74 -6.54 -3.18
CA VAL A 81 2.68 -6.55 -4.31
C VAL A 81 2.58 -7.88 -5.05
N VAL A 82 2.58 -7.82 -6.38
CA VAL A 82 2.62 -9.01 -7.25
C VAL A 82 3.59 -8.75 -8.39
N GLY A 83 4.45 -9.73 -8.68
CA GLY A 83 5.33 -9.68 -9.84
C GLY A 83 6.31 -10.84 -9.85
N ARG A 84 7.21 -10.83 -10.84
CA ARG A 84 8.30 -11.81 -10.94
C ARG A 84 9.52 -11.26 -10.20
N ASP A 85 9.95 -11.96 -9.16
CA ASP A 85 11.17 -11.65 -8.42
C ASP A 85 12.35 -12.47 -8.96
N ASP A 86 12.98 -11.97 -10.03
CA ASP A 86 14.15 -12.63 -10.61
C ASP A 86 15.42 -12.24 -9.86
N ILE A 87 15.80 -13.02 -8.84
CA ILE A 87 16.91 -12.73 -7.90
C ILE A 87 18.25 -12.42 -8.61
N ALA A 88 18.45 -12.89 -9.85
CA ALA A 88 19.66 -12.58 -10.62
C ALA A 88 19.71 -11.12 -11.14
N ALA A 89 18.57 -10.44 -11.20
CA ALA A 89 18.50 -9.04 -11.60
C ALA A 89 18.90 -8.10 -10.44
N PRO A 90 19.68 -7.03 -10.71
CA PRO A 90 20.16 -6.13 -9.67
C PRO A 90 19.05 -5.30 -9.01
N VAL A 91 17.99 -4.99 -9.76
CA VAL A 91 16.79 -4.31 -9.28
C VAL A 91 15.59 -4.97 -9.96
N ARG A 92 14.54 -5.27 -9.19
CA ARG A 92 13.32 -5.92 -9.69
C ARG A 92 12.14 -5.01 -9.41
N GLU A 93 11.39 -4.68 -10.46
CA GLU A 93 10.18 -3.88 -10.35
C GLU A 93 8.97 -4.82 -10.25
N LEU A 94 8.23 -4.73 -9.15
CA LEU A 94 6.99 -5.48 -8.96
C LEU A 94 5.83 -4.51 -8.77
N SER A 95 4.65 -4.89 -9.24
CA SER A 95 3.47 -4.02 -9.20
C SER A 95 2.83 -4.01 -7.81
N VAL A 96 2.49 -2.83 -7.32
CA VAL A 96 1.52 -2.68 -6.23
C VAL A 96 0.13 -2.78 -6.84
N VAL A 97 -0.64 -3.78 -6.42
CA VAL A 97 -1.97 -4.11 -6.96
C VAL A 97 -3.12 -3.80 -5.99
N GLY A 98 -2.81 -3.30 -4.80
CA GLY A 98 -3.80 -2.95 -3.80
C GLY A 98 -3.21 -2.70 -2.42
N GLY A 99 -4.10 -2.55 -1.45
CA GLY A 99 -3.74 -2.37 -0.05
C GLY A 99 -4.96 -2.18 0.84
N THR A 100 -4.72 -2.00 2.13
CA THR A 100 -5.75 -1.78 3.15
C THR A 100 -5.39 -0.59 4.05
N GLY A 101 -6.38 -0.07 4.78
CA GLY A 101 -6.19 1.11 5.63
C GLY A 101 -5.92 2.36 4.79
N GLU A 102 -4.80 3.04 5.06
CA GLU A 102 -4.36 4.23 4.32
C GLU A 102 -3.94 3.93 2.88
N PHE A 103 -3.64 2.67 2.55
CA PHE A 103 -3.32 2.22 1.19
C PHE A 103 -4.52 1.53 0.52
N ARG A 104 -5.74 1.80 0.98
CA ARG A 104 -6.94 1.22 0.34
C ARG A 104 -7.02 1.67 -1.11
N MET A 105 -7.12 0.71 -2.03
CA MET A 105 -7.10 0.91 -3.49
C MET A 105 -5.75 1.42 -4.04
N ALA A 106 -4.67 1.35 -3.26
CA ALA A 106 -3.37 1.82 -3.71
C ALA A 106 -2.89 1.07 -4.96
N SER A 107 -2.27 1.82 -5.88
CA SER A 107 -1.58 1.30 -7.06
C SER A 107 -0.18 1.90 -7.15
N GLY A 108 0.73 1.24 -7.86
CA GLY A 108 2.11 1.71 -7.97
C GLY A 108 3.09 0.57 -8.21
N TYR A 109 4.30 0.71 -7.68
CA TYR A 109 5.38 -0.27 -7.87
C TYR A 109 6.34 -0.29 -6.69
N VAL A 110 7.05 -1.41 -6.54
CA VAL A 110 8.20 -1.53 -5.65
C VAL A 110 9.46 -1.78 -6.46
N LEU A 111 10.55 -1.12 -6.10
CA LEU A 111 11.89 -1.50 -6.52
C LEU A 111 12.52 -2.36 -5.42
N TRP A 112 12.82 -3.60 -5.77
CA TRP A 112 13.34 -4.62 -4.86
C TRP A 112 14.80 -4.89 -5.21
N LYS A 113 15.68 -4.75 -4.21
CA LYS A 113 17.12 -4.99 -4.34
C LYS A 113 17.57 -6.04 -3.32
N THR A 114 18.52 -6.87 -3.71
CA THR A 114 19.16 -7.81 -2.78
C THR A 114 20.43 -7.18 -2.25
N VAL A 115 20.45 -6.83 -0.96
CA VAL A 115 21.59 -6.21 -0.29
C VAL A 115 22.59 -7.29 0.13
N SER A 116 22.09 -8.39 0.68
CA SER A 116 22.90 -9.57 0.99
C SER A 116 22.11 -10.85 0.70
N LEU A 117 22.85 -11.90 0.34
CA LEU A 117 22.32 -13.23 0.10
C LEU A 117 23.26 -14.25 0.76
N ASP A 118 22.78 -14.90 1.81
CA ASP A 118 23.41 -16.03 2.49
C ASP A 118 22.42 -17.20 2.46
N HIS A 119 22.28 -17.79 1.27
CA HIS A 119 21.17 -18.68 0.94
C HIS A 119 21.00 -19.81 1.98
N PRO A 120 19.78 -20.01 2.53
CA PRO A 120 18.51 -19.46 2.05
C PRO A 120 18.11 -18.10 2.61
N ASN A 121 18.92 -17.47 3.47
CA ASN A 121 18.59 -16.18 4.07
C ASN A 121 18.99 -15.00 3.17
N ALA A 122 18.25 -13.88 3.25
CA ALA A 122 18.54 -12.68 2.47
C ALA A 122 18.19 -11.39 3.23
N ILE A 123 18.90 -10.31 2.91
CA ILE A 123 18.47 -8.94 3.27
C ILE A 123 18.11 -8.21 1.99
N LEU A 124 16.91 -7.66 1.98
CA LEU A 124 16.30 -7.02 0.82
C LEU A 124 16.03 -5.55 1.14
N GLU A 125 16.34 -4.66 0.21
CA GLU A 125 15.99 -3.24 0.29
C GLU A 125 14.80 -2.99 -0.64
N LEU A 126 13.75 -2.38 -0.09
CA LEU A 126 12.50 -2.13 -0.79
C LEU A 126 12.20 -0.63 -0.82
N ASP A 127 12.09 -0.08 -2.03
CA ASP A 127 11.56 1.26 -2.29
C ASP A 127 10.16 1.14 -2.90
N VAL A 128 9.13 1.43 -2.11
CA VAL A 128 7.72 1.28 -2.50
C VAL A 128 7.14 2.65 -2.84
N TYR A 129 6.63 2.80 -4.06
CA TYR A 129 5.93 3.99 -4.54
C TYR A 129 4.45 3.67 -4.71
N VAL A 130 3.59 4.38 -3.98
CA VAL A 130 2.14 4.15 -3.98
C VAL A 130 1.37 5.43 -4.26
N ASN A 131 0.34 5.30 -5.09
CA ASN A 131 -0.71 6.27 -5.29
C ASN A 131 -1.97 5.75 -4.60
N PRO A 132 -2.44 6.40 -3.51
CA PRO A 132 -3.65 6.00 -2.81
C PRO A 132 -4.95 6.33 -3.56
#